data_AF-A0A7R9CTZ1-F1
#
_entry.id   AF-A0A7R9CTZ1-F1
#
_cell.length_a   1.000
_cell.length_b   1.000
_cell.length_c   1.000
_cell.angle_alpha   90.00
_cell.angle_beta   90.00
_cell.angle_gamma   90.00
#
_symmetry.space_group_name_H-M   'P 1'
#
loop_
_entity.id
_entity.type
_entity.pdbx_description
1 polymer ?
#
loop_
_entity_poly.entity_id
_entity_poly.type
_entity_poly.pdbx_seq_one_letter_code
_entity_poly.pdbx_strand_id
1 'polypeptide(L)'
;LLDTCLVLDSLDDCGLRFLMAMKHYNYLLRCLPIAQRTHFQRQGMGTNNVVWAFHSESEEELLGLIPSYAKGSPKWAVLKELGVGWWLRNHTMLKTCIEKVAKASYLVNEDPMDAAIFYLAMKKKSLVWGLYRSKRDERMTHFFANNFSEDRWRKAALKNAYALLGKQRFEHAAAFFLLAGALRDAIEVCLDKLEDFQLAMVIARLYEGELDSTPASLKRLLYEEILGCNKDGENQDLSRAHPDPFLRSMALWILKDHTGSLNTLLQSNTGSMHPQYCDDDKGDGPAANPNVFNFYVYLRTHPLLIRQYIASTAQDKRKAHTVVLAGFSYGGDTKAANPDKQLLLEDSITPLERQLYFTTAHAHFKAGCPALALEVLSKLPGKVMDPTGEDSPSLLNSPTKARVQDMQIDTGILAWENDSTATAPSKSNGEYRIL
;
A
#
# COMPACT_ATOMS: atom_id res chain seq x y z
N LEU A 1 -24.39 -19.61 -11.01
CA LEU A 1 -23.31 -20.15 -11.87
C LEU A 1 -23.17 -19.32 -13.14
N LEU A 2 -24.24 -19.07 -13.91
CA LEU A 2 -24.24 -18.16 -15.06
C LEU A 2 -23.89 -16.70 -14.68
N ASP A 3 -24.50 -16.13 -13.64
CA ASP A 3 -24.17 -14.75 -13.20
C ASP A 3 -22.73 -14.60 -12.69
N THR A 4 -22.18 -15.64 -12.06
CA THR A 4 -20.79 -15.64 -11.59
C THR A 4 -19.76 -15.76 -12.72
N CYS A 5 -20.12 -16.38 -13.86
CA CYS A 5 -19.24 -16.46 -15.03
C CYS A 5 -19.18 -15.12 -15.76
N LEU A 6 -20.32 -14.46 -15.95
CA LEU A 6 -20.37 -13.15 -16.61
C LEU A 6 -19.60 -12.07 -15.85
N VAL A 7 -19.59 -12.14 -14.51
CA VAL A 7 -18.84 -11.20 -13.66
C VAL A 7 -17.34 -11.53 -13.61
N LEU A 8 -16.93 -12.77 -13.88
CA LEU A 8 -15.50 -13.11 -13.97
C LEU A 8 -14.88 -12.57 -15.25
N ASP A 9 -15.64 -12.54 -16.35
CA ASP A 9 -15.19 -11.99 -17.64
C ASP A 9 -15.12 -10.45 -17.65
N SER A 10 -15.75 -9.77 -16.67
CA SER A 10 -15.72 -8.32 -16.52
C SER A 10 -14.62 -7.81 -15.59
N LEU A 11 -13.85 -8.70 -14.95
CA LEU A 11 -12.74 -8.33 -14.07
C LEU A 11 -11.42 -8.27 -14.84
N ASP A 12 -10.63 -7.24 -14.53
CA ASP A 12 -9.23 -7.18 -14.92
C ASP A 12 -8.35 -8.14 -14.10
N ASP A 13 -7.10 -8.34 -14.53
CA ASP A 13 -6.15 -9.27 -13.87
C ASP A 13 -5.96 -8.94 -12.38
N CYS A 14 -5.90 -7.64 -12.06
CA CYS A 14 -5.79 -7.15 -10.70
C CYS A 14 -7.02 -7.50 -9.85
N GLY A 15 -8.22 -7.25 -10.38
CA GLY A 15 -9.47 -7.62 -9.75
C GLY A 15 -9.61 -9.14 -9.56
N LEU A 16 -9.16 -9.94 -10.52
CA LEU A 16 -9.17 -11.40 -10.41
C LEU A 16 -8.24 -11.91 -9.30
N ARG A 17 -7.01 -11.39 -9.21
CA ARG A 17 -6.05 -11.72 -8.14
C ARG A 17 -6.65 -11.41 -6.76
N PHE A 18 -7.22 -10.22 -6.61
CA PHE A 18 -7.90 -9.85 -5.37
C PHE A 18 -9.10 -10.74 -5.08
N LEU A 19 -9.94 -11.05 -6.07
CA LEU A 19 -11.11 -11.91 -5.88
C LEU A 19 -10.71 -13.31 -5.40
N MET A 20 -9.64 -13.88 -5.96
CA MET A 20 -9.11 -15.17 -5.51
C MET A 20 -8.63 -15.09 -4.06
N ALA A 21 -7.87 -14.05 -3.71
CA ALA A 21 -7.43 -13.82 -2.33
C ALA A 21 -8.61 -13.61 -1.38
N MET A 22 -9.63 -12.85 -1.78
CA MET A 22 -10.86 -12.64 -1.01
C MET A 22 -11.61 -13.94 -0.77
N LYS A 23 -11.77 -14.79 -1.81
CA LYS A 23 -12.41 -16.11 -1.66
C LYS A 23 -11.62 -16.99 -0.70
N HIS A 24 -10.29 -16.99 -0.80
CA HIS A 24 -9.42 -17.74 0.10
C HIS A 24 -9.53 -17.24 1.56
N TYR A 25 -9.47 -15.92 1.78
CA TYR A 25 -9.67 -15.30 3.09
C TYR A 25 -11.00 -15.70 3.72
N ASN A 26 -12.10 -15.57 2.96
CA ASN A 26 -13.44 -15.98 3.42
C ASN A 26 -13.55 -17.48 3.71
N TYR A 27 -12.85 -18.32 2.95
CA TYR A 27 -12.79 -19.75 3.20
C TYR A 27 -12.05 -20.06 4.50
N LEU A 28 -10.87 -19.47 4.72
CA LEU A 28 -10.11 -19.61 5.96
C LEU A 28 -10.93 -19.17 7.18
N LEU A 29 -11.67 -18.08 7.08
CA LEU A 29 -12.57 -17.66 8.15
C LEU A 29 -13.58 -18.73 8.54
N ARG A 30 -14.05 -19.57 7.61
CA ARG A 30 -14.99 -20.66 7.91
C ARG A 30 -14.30 -21.87 8.52
N CYS A 31 -13.06 -22.15 8.09
CA CYS A 31 -12.34 -23.36 8.46
C CYS A 31 -11.48 -23.21 9.72
N LEU A 32 -11.05 -22.00 10.08
CA LEU A 32 -10.19 -21.76 11.24
C LEU A 32 -10.94 -21.94 12.57
N PRO A 33 -10.28 -22.47 13.62
CA PRO A 33 -10.79 -22.48 15.00
C PRO A 33 -11.13 -21.05 15.49
N ILE A 34 -12.09 -20.94 16.42
CA ILE A 34 -12.64 -19.65 16.88
C ILE A 34 -11.55 -18.67 17.34
N ALA A 35 -10.58 -19.13 18.14
CA ALA A 35 -9.50 -18.26 18.64
C ALA A 35 -8.60 -17.71 17.52
N GLN A 36 -8.19 -18.57 16.57
CA GLN A 36 -7.38 -18.17 15.42
C GLN A 36 -8.17 -17.27 14.47
N ARG A 37 -9.47 -17.53 14.30
CA ARG A 37 -10.38 -16.71 13.50
C ARG A 37 -10.43 -15.27 14.01
N THR A 38 -10.57 -15.05 15.31
CA THR A 38 -10.62 -13.68 15.85
C THR A 38 -9.33 -12.90 15.58
N HIS A 39 -8.16 -13.55 15.72
CA HIS A 39 -6.88 -12.92 15.40
C HIS A 39 -6.76 -12.62 13.90
N PHE A 40 -7.10 -13.59 13.04
CA PHE A 40 -7.07 -13.45 11.59
C PHE A 40 -8.05 -12.36 11.08
N GLN A 41 -9.24 -12.24 11.68
CA GLN A 41 -10.19 -11.16 11.38
C GLN A 41 -9.68 -9.78 11.79
N ARG A 42 -8.97 -9.67 12.93
CA ARG A 42 -8.38 -8.40 13.36
C ARG A 42 -7.31 -7.90 12.40
N GLN A 43 -6.52 -8.82 11.82
CA GLN A 43 -5.54 -8.48 10.79
C GLN A 43 -6.21 -8.12 9.46
N GLY A 44 -7.33 -8.76 9.14
CA GLY A 44 -8.00 -8.60 7.86
C GLY A 44 -7.24 -9.28 6.73
N MET A 45 -7.60 -8.96 5.49
CA MET A 45 -6.87 -9.44 4.33
C MET A 45 -5.51 -8.74 4.25
N GLY A 46 -4.46 -9.54 3.99
CA GLY A 46 -3.10 -9.01 3.81
C GLY A 46 -3.06 -7.90 2.76
N THR A 47 -2.29 -6.85 3.05
CA THR A 47 -2.12 -5.67 2.20
C THR A 47 -1.52 -6.00 0.84
N ASN A 48 -0.71 -7.06 0.77
CA ASN A 48 -0.21 -7.68 -0.46
C ASN A 48 -1.32 -8.20 -1.39
N ASN A 49 -2.52 -8.45 -0.87
CA ASN A 49 -3.70 -8.78 -1.64
C ASN A 49 -4.57 -7.55 -1.92
N VAL A 50 -4.74 -6.67 -0.91
CA VAL A 50 -5.50 -5.41 -1.04
C VAL A 50 -4.94 -4.51 -2.13
N VAL A 51 -3.62 -4.50 -2.32
CA VAL A 51 -2.95 -3.69 -3.35
C VAL A 51 -3.43 -4.03 -4.78
N TRP A 52 -3.82 -5.28 -5.04
CA TRP A 52 -4.38 -5.66 -6.34
C TRP A 52 -5.77 -5.08 -6.55
N ALA A 53 -6.63 -5.04 -5.52
CA ALA A 53 -7.89 -4.30 -5.64
C ALA A 53 -7.65 -2.81 -5.88
N PHE A 54 -6.63 -2.23 -5.23
CA PHE A 54 -6.30 -0.81 -5.38
C PHE A 54 -5.89 -0.43 -6.80
N HIS A 55 -5.21 -1.33 -7.51
CA HIS A 55 -4.83 -1.16 -8.91
C HIS A 55 -5.87 -1.67 -9.92
N SER A 56 -6.98 -2.26 -9.45
CA SER A 56 -8.04 -2.74 -10.34
C SER A 56 -8.87 -1.58 -10.88
N GLU A 57 -9.26 -1.68 -12.15
CA GLU A 57 -10.20 -0.73 -12.78
C GLU A 57 -11.67 -1.12 -12.53
N SER A 58 -11.94 -2.36 -12.13
CA SER A 58 -13.28 -2.94 -11.92
C SER A 58 -13.80 -2.75 -10.48
N GLU A 59 -13.72 -1.52 -9.94
CA GLU A 59 -14.09 -1.22 -8.54
C GLU A 59 -15.56 -1.58 -8.23
N GLU A 60 -16.47 -1.41 -9.19
CA GLU A 60 -17.91 -1.61 -8.98
C GLU A 60 -18.25 -3.09 -8.90
N GLU A 61 -17.70 -3.87 -9.81
CA GLU A 61 -17.82 -5.32 -9.86
C GLU A 61 -17.23 -5.94 -8.59
N LEU A 62 -16.03 -5.51 -8.18
CA LEU A 62 -15.40 -5.98 -6.94
C LEU A 62 -16.27 -5.69 -5.71
N LEU A 63 -16.83 -4.50 -5.62
CA LEU A 63 -17.72 -4.13 -4.52
C LEU A 63 -19.02 -4.96 -4.54
N GLY A 64 -19.57 -5.22 -5.72
CA GLY A 64 -20.74 -6.09 -5.93
C GLY A 64 -20.49 -7.55 -5.55
N LEU A 65 -19.24 -8.03 -5.64
CA LEU A 65 -18.86 -9.40 -5.26
C LEU A 65 -18.73 -9.60 -3.74
N ILE A 66 -18.72 -8.52 -2.94
CA ILE A 66 -18.70 -8.61 -1.48
C ILE A 66 -20.09 -9.06 -0.98
N PRO A 67 -20.21 -10.23 -0.33
CA PRO A 67 -21.53 -10.81 0.00
C PRO A 67 -22.40 -9.91 0.88
N SER A 68 -21.82 -9.22 1.87
CA SER A 68 -22.57 -8.31 2.75
C SER A 68 -23.07 -7.07 2.00
N TYR A 69 -22.33 -6.61 1.00
CA TYR A 69 -22.70 -5.47 0.17
C TYR A 69 -23.81 -5.84 -0.82
N ALA A 70 -23.68 -6.97 -1.51
CA ALA A 70 -24.69 -7.50 -2.42
C ALA A 70 -26.04 -7.74 -1.74
N LYS A 71 -26.02 -8.21 -0.48
CA LYS A 71 -27.22 -8.43 0.34
C LYS A 71 -27.80 -7.15 0.96
N GLY A 72 -27.22 -5.99 0.70
CA GLY A 72 -27.69 -4.70 1.22
C GLY A 72 -27.48 -4.48 2.73
N SER A 73 -26.65 -5.29 3.39
CA SER A 73 -26.33 -5.18 4.82
C SER A 73 -24.80 -5.08 5.07
N PRO A 74 -24.08 -4.15 4.41
CA PRO A 74 -22.66 -4.01 4.61
C PRO A 74 -22.33 -3.51 6.01
N LYS A 75 -21.36 -4.15 6.67
CA LYS A 75 -20.80 -3.70 7.95
C LYS A 75 -19.43 -3.08 7.71
N TRP A 76 -19.16 -1.95 8.34
CA TRP A 76 -17.87 -1.27 8.22
C TRP A 76 -16.69 -2.19 8.54
N ALA A 77 -16.78 -2.97 9.63
CA ALA A 77 -15.73 -3.93 10.01
C ALA A 77 -15.36 -4.90 8.87
N VAL A 78 -16.35 -5.44 8.16
CA VAL A 78 -16.11 -6.35 7.02
C VAL A 78 -15.47 -5.62 5.85
N LEU A 79 -15.90 -4.38 5.57
CA LEU A 79 -15.30 -3.58 4.50
C LEU A 79 -13.85 -3.18 4.83
N LYS A 80 -13.56 -2.85 6.09
CA LYS A 80 -12.21 -2.60 6.61
C LYS A 80 -11.31 -3.82 6.44
N GLU A 81 -11.80 -5.01 6.81
CA GLU A 81 -11.08 -6.28 6.63
C GLU A 81 -10.69 -6.54 5.17
N LEU A 82 -11.52 -6.11 4.22
CA LEU A 82 -11.26 -6.26 2.77
C LEU A 82 -10.50 -5.07 2.15
N GLY A 83 -10.07 -4.11 2.97
CA GLY A 83 -9.31 -2.96 2.51
C GLY A 83 -10.11 -1.93 1.69
N VAL A 84 -11.45 -1.91 1.77
CA VAL A 84 -12.29 -1.04 0.92
C VAL A 84 -11.95 0.44 1.07
N GLY A 85 -11.47 0.87 2.25
CA GLY A 85 -11.02 2.25 2.46
C GLY A 85 -9.82 2.65 1.59
N TRP A 86 -9.02 1.66 1.18
CA TRP A 86 -7.86 1.83 0.29
C TRP A 86 -8.26 1.89 -1.17
N TRP A 87 -8.95 0.85 -1.66
CA TRP A 87 -9.12 0.64 -3.10
C TRP A 87 -10.36 1.28 -3.72
N LEU A 88 -11.38 1.65 -2.93
CA LEU A 88 -12.55 2.33 -3.49
C LEU A 88 -12.24 3.81 -3.72
N ARG A 89 -11.76 4.17 -4.91
CA ARG A 89 -11.24 5.50 -5.23
C ARG A 89 -12.31 6.45 -5.75
N ASN A 90 -13.30 5.92 -6.48
CA ASN A 90 -14.40 6.74 -7.00
C ASN A 90 -15.24 7.34 -5.85
N HIS A 91 -15.25 8.68 -5.75
CA HIS A 91 -15.94 9.41 -4.68
C HIS A 91 -17.45 9.17 -4.65
N THR A 92 -18.10 9.07 -5.82
CA THR A 92 -19.53 8.82 -5.94
C THR A 92 -19.89 7.41 -5.44
N MET A 93 -19.06 6.43 -5.79
CA MET A 93 -19.22 5.05 -5.31
C MET A 93 -18.93 4.94 -3.82
N LEU A 94 -17.89 5.63 -3.32
CA LEU A 94 -17.58 5.69 -1.89
C LEU A 94 -18.74 6.25 -1.08
N LYS A 95 -19.32 7.39 -1.50
CA LYS A 95 -20.53 7.96 -0.88
C LYS A 95 -21.67 6.95 -0.85
N THR A 96 -21.97 6.32 -1.99
CA THR A 96 -23.06 5.33 -2.10
C THR A 96 -22.80 4.13 -1.19
N CYS A 97 -21.55 3.66 -1.13
CA CYS A 97 -21.16 2.53 -0.30
C CYS A 97 -21.36 2.85 1.19
N ILE A 98 -20.84 3.99 1.64
CA ILE A 98 -20.90 4.42 3.03
C ILE A 98 -22.32 4.81 3.45
N GLU A 99 -23.18 5.27 2.53
CA GLU A 99 -24.62 5.41 2.80
C GLU A 99 -25.30 4.08 3.08
N LYS A 100 -24.96 3.01 2.33
CA LYS A 100 -25.49 1.67 2.61
C LYS A 100 -24.99 1.16 3.96
N VAL A 101 -23.73 1.43 4.31
CA VAL A 101 -23.17 1.11 5.65
C VAL A 101 -23.93 1.86 6.73
N ALA A 102 -24.15 3.17 6.57
CA ALA A 102 -24.89 3.99 7.54
C ALA A 102 -26.31 3.46 7.78
N LYS A 103 -27.03 3.12 6.69
CA LYS A 103 -28.35 2.50 6.78
C LYS A 103 -28.30 1.16 7.49
N ALA A 104 -27.36 0.29 7.13
CA ALA A 104 -27.20 -1.02 7.75
C ALA A 104 -26.88 -0.91 9.24
N SER A 105 -25.98 0.00 9.65
CA SER A 105 -25.66 0.26 11.06
C SER A 105 -26.87 0.73 11.85
N TYR A 106 -27.65 1.67 11.31
CA TYR A 106 -28.89 2.13 11.94
C TYR A 106 -29.88 0.98 12.15
N LEU A 107 -30.07 0.10 11.16
CA LEU A 107 -31.05 -0.99 11.21
C LEU A 107 -30.73 -2.08 12.25
N VAL A 108 -29.51 -2.14 12.79
CA VAL A 108 -29.15 -3.15 13.80
C VAL A 108 -29.77 -2.83 15.16
N ASN A 109 -29.59 -1.60 15.64
CA ASN A 109 -30.03 -1.17 16.98
C ASN A 109 -31.13 -0.11 16.95
N GLU A 110 -31.51 0.37 15.77
CA GLU A 110 -32.37 1.54 15.57
C GLU A 110 -31.88 2.77 16.35
N ASP A 111 -30.56 2.90 16.52
CA ASP A 111 -29.92 4.07 17.12
C ASP A 111 -29.38 4.99 16.01
N PRO A 112 -29.92 6.24 15.88
CA PRO A 112 -29.39 7.21 14.93
C PRO A 112 -27.90 7.52 15.14
N MET A 113 -27.37 7.30 16.35
CA MET A 113 -25.97 7.56 16.66
C MET A 113 -25.01 6.59 15.97
N ASP A 114 -25.39 5.31 15.83
CA ASP A 114 -24.59 4.27 15.16
C ASP A 114 -24.35 4.58 13.67
N ALA A 115 -25.22 5.40 13.07
CA ALA A 115 -25.10 5.87 11.70
C ALA A 115 -24.55 7.30 11.59
N ALA A 116 -24.45 8.03 12.70
CA ALA A 116 -24.14 9.46 12.70
C ALA A 116 -22.74 9.75 12.13
N ILE A 117 -21.73 8.95 12.50
CA ILE A 117 -20.35 9.13 12.00
C ILE A 117 -20.30 9.12 10.47
N PHE A 118 -20.99 8.17 9.83
CA PHE A 118 -21.02 8.02 8.38
C PHE A 118 -21.80 9.14 7.70
N TYR A 119 -23.00 9.47 8.19
CA TYR A 119 -23.81 10.55 7.60
C TYR A 119 -23.16 11.93 7.77
N LEU A 120 -22.53 12.19 8.92
CA LEU A 120 -21.86 13.46 9.20
C LEU A 120 -20.53 13.59 8.46
N ALA A 121 -19.83 12.49 8.18
CA ALA A 121 -18.69 12.50 7.26
C ALA A 121 -19.08 13.00 5.86
N MET A 122 -20.32 12.73 5.41
CA MET A 122 -20.89 13.25 4.16
C MET A 122 -21.62 14.59 4.32
N LYS A 123 -21.50 15.27 5.46
CA LYS A 123 -22.20 16.53 5.81
C LYS A 123 -23.74 16.43 5.75
N LYS A 124 -24.32 15.23 5.83
CA LYS A 124 -25.77 14.97 5.77
C LYS A 124 -26.43 15.04 7.15
N LYS A 125 -26.27 16.18 7.86
CA LYS A 125 -26.87 16.37 9.20
C LYS A 125 -28.39 16.20 9.22
N SER A 126 -29.05 16.55 8.11
CA SER A 126 -30.51 16.47 7.96
C SER A 126 -31.03 15.03 8.07
N LEU A 127 -30.26 14.04 7.61
CA LEU A 127 -30.63 12.63 7.73
C LEU A 127 -30.59 12.19 9.20
N VAL A 128 -29.51 12.53 9.93
CA VAL A 128 -29.40 12.22 11.36
C VAL A 128 -30.53 12.87 12.16
N TRP A 129 -30.81 14.14 11.87
CA TRP A 129 -31.96 14.84 12.45
C TRP A 129 -33.30 14.14 12.16
N GLY A 130 -33.53 13.70 10.92
CA GLY A 130 -34.73 12.97 10.52
C GLY A 130 -34.89 11.63 11.25
N LEU A 131 -33.78 10.90 11.47
CA LEU A 131 -33.77 9.64 12.23
C LEU A 131 -34.17 9.87 13.69
N TYR A 132 -33.62 10.89 14.36
CA TYR A 132 -34.03 11.24 15.73
C TYR A 132 -35.50 11.64 15.83
N ARG A 133 -36.01 12.35 14.81
CA ARG A 133 -37.42 12.71 14.72
C ARG A 133 -38.31 11.47 14.62
N SER A 134 -37.95 10.49 13.79
CA SER A 134 -38.68 9.23 13.67
C SER A 134 -38.67 8.41 14.96
N LYS A 135 -37.54 8.41 15.69
CA LYS A 135 -37.42 7.77 17.02
C LYS A 135 -38.15 8.53 18.14
N ARG A 136 -38.68 9.73 17.85
CA ARG A 136 -39.33 10.64 18.81
C ARG A 136 -38.43 11.07 19.98
N ASP A 137 -37.13 11.19 19.75
CA ASP A 137 -36.20 11.76 20.73
C ASP A 137 -36.21 13.29 20.61
N GLU A 138 -37.05 13.95 21.40
CA GLU A 138 -37.24 15.41 21.35
C GLU A 138 -35.94 16.18 21.63
N ARG A 139 -35.14 15.71 22.59
CA ARG A 139 -33.91 16.39 23.02
C ARG A 139 -32.90 16.43 21.88
N MET A 140 -32.62 15.27 21.27
CA MET A 140 -31.66 15.18 20.17
C MET A 140 -32.21 15.80 18.89
N THR A 141 -33.51 15.69 18.64
CA THR A 141 -34.17 16.37 17.50
C THR A 141 -34.02 17.88 17.59
N HIS A 142 -34.25 18.48 18.76
CA HIS A 142 -34.02 19.92 18.96
C HIS A 142 -32.55 20.30 18.85
N PHE A 143 -31.64 19.46 19.36
CA PHE A 143 -30.20 19.72 19.25
C PHE A 143 -29.75 19.76 17.78
N PHE A 144 -30.07 18.73 16.99
CA PHE A 144 -29.65 18.63 15.58
C PHE A 144 -30.39 19.60 14.64
N ALA A 145 -31.52 20.17 15.07
CA ALA A 145 -32.23 21.22 14.33
C ALA A 145 -31.41 22.51 14.23
N ASN A 146 -30.53 22.77 15.21
CA ASN A 146 -29.74 23.99 15.27
C ASN A 146 -28.74 24.11 14.09
N ASN A 147 -28.29 25.34 13.88
CA ASN A 147 -27.25 25.65 12.91
C ASN A 147 -25.87 25.56 13.56
N PHE A 148 -25.10 24.54 13.21
CA PHE A 148 -23.76 24.30 13.76
C PHE A 148 -22.65 25.16 13.13
N SER A 149 -22.98 25.95 12.11
CA SER A 149 -22.09 27.02 11.63
C SER A 149 -22.01 28.18 12.62
N GLU A 150 -22.97 28.32 13.53
CA GLU A 150 -22.95 29.33 14.59
C GLU A 150 -22.04 28.90 15.75
N ASP A 151 -21.19 29.82 16.21
CA ASP A 151 -20.22 29.57 17.28
C ASP A 151 -20.83 28.99 18.56
N ARG A 152 -22.05 29.41 18.90
CA ARG A 152 -22.77 28.91 20.09
C ARG A 152 -23.01 27.40 19.99
N TRP A 153 -23.56 26.94 18.87
CA TRP A 153 -23.93 25.54 18.67
C TRP A 153 -22.73 24.69 18.29
N ARG A 154 -21.75 25.26 17.60
CA ARG A 154 -20.44 24.65 17.38
C ARG A 154 -19.75 24.30 18.70
N LYS A 155 -19.66 25.26 19.63
CA LYS A 155 -19.08 25.03 20.97
C LYS A 155 -19.88 24.00 21.78
N ALA A 156 -21.20 23.96 21.63
CA ALA A 156 -22.03 22.95 22.28
C ALA A 156 -21.75 21.53 21.73
N ALA A 157 -21.60 21.38 20.42
CA ALA A 157 -21.21 20.12 19.79
C ALA A 157 -19.81 19.67 20.24
N LEU A 158 -18.82 20.57 20.29
CA LEU A 158 -17.49 20.27 20.79
C LEU A 158 -17.50 19.79 22.25
N LYS A 159 -18.24 20.49 23.13
CA LYS A 159 -18.39 20.07 24.54
C LYS A 159 -18.98 18.66 24.64
N ASN A 160 -19.97 18.33 23.80
CA ASN A 160 -20.53 16.99 23.75
C ASN A 160 -19.51 15.96 23.23
N ALA A 161 -18.70 16.30 22.22
CA ALA A 161 -17.64 15.44 21.71
C ALA A 161 -16.63 15.09 22.82
N TYR A 162 -16.10 16.09 23.52
CA TYR A 162 -15.17 15.87 24.64
C TYR A 162 -15.80 15.09 25.80
N ALA A 163 -17.08 15.31 26.10
CA ALA A 163 -17.78 14.51 27.10
C ALA A 163 -17.95 13.04 26.68
N LEU A 164 -18.13 12.76 25.37
CA LEU A 164 -18.20 11.41 24.82
C LEU A 164 -16.84 10.71 24.82
N LEU A 165 -15.74 11.45 24.60
CA LEU A 165 -14.39 10.93 24.79
C LEU A 165 -14.15 10.45 26.23
N GLY A 166 -14.56 11.25 27.23
CA GLY A 166 -14.47 10.86 28.64
C GLY A 166 -15.30 9.61 28.98
N LYS A 167 -16.34 9.31 28.20
CA LYS A 167 -17.19 8.11 28.33
C LYS A 167 -16.73 6.93 27.48
N GLN A 168 -15.58 7.03 26.81
CA GLN A 168 -15.03 6.03 25.88
C GLN A 168 -15.98 5.67 24.71
N ARG A 169 -16.87 6.59 24.33
CA ARG A 169 -17.75 6.43 23.16
C ARG A 169 -17.12 7.11 21.95
N PHE A 170 -16.05 6.52 21.43
CA PHE A 170 -15.16 7.16 20.46
C PHE A 170 -15.83 7.42 19.09
N GLU A 171 -16.61 6.48 18.56
CA GLU A 171 -17.35 6.67 17.30
C GLU A 171 -18.33 7.85 17.39
N HIS A 172 -19.03 7.96 18.52
CA HIS A 172 -19.95 9.07 18.78
C HIS A 172 -19.18 10.39 18.94
N ALA A 173 -18.05 10.39 19.64
CA ALA A 173 -17.22 11.58 19.77
C ALA A 173 -16.76 12.10 18.40
N ALA A 174 -16.25 11.22 17.54
CA ALA A 174 -15.86 11.55 16.17
C ALA A 174 -17.04 12.14 15.38
N ALA A 175 -18.24 11.56 15.50
CA ALA A 175 -19.46 12.10 14.88
C ALA A 175 -19.75 13.55 15.34
N PHE A 176 -19.63 13.86 16.63
CA PHE A 176 -19.84 15.23 17.13
C PHE A 176 -18.72 16.21 16.74
N PHE A 177 -17.48 15.76 16.61
CA PHE A 177 -16.40 16.59 16.04
C PHE A 177 -16.70 16.95 14.58
N LEU A 178 -17.16 16.00 13.77
CA LEU A 178 -17.60 16.24 12.39
C LEU A 178 -18.79 17.22 12.33
N LEU A 179 -19.76 17.09 13.25
CA LEU A 179 -20.89 18.02 13.38
C LEU A 179 -20.44 19.45 13.68
N ALA A 180 -19.38 19.60 14.48
CA ALA A 180 -18.80 20.90 14.86
C ALA A 180 -17.86 21.48 13.79
N GLY A 181 -17.61 20.79 12.68
CA GLY A 181 -16.63 21.22 11.68
C GLY A 181 -15.17 20.97 12.07
N ALA A 182 -14.92 20.20 13.13
CA ALA A 182 -13.58 19.87 13.61
C ALA A 182 -13.09 18.54 13.00
N LEU A 183 -12.83 18.54 11.70
CA LEU A 183 -12.38 17.33 10.98
C LEU A 183 -11.10 16.74 11.56
N ARG A 184 -10.13 17.61 11.91
CA ARG A 184 -8.85 17.18 12.47
C ARG A 184 -9.03 16.39 13.77
N ASP A 185 -9.83 16.89 14.69
CA ASP A 185 -10.10 16.21 15.96
C ASP A 185 -10.82 14.87 15.72
N ALA A 186 -11.74 14.81 14.75
CA ALA A 186 -12.41 13.56 14.38
C ALA A 186 -11.42 12.51 13.83
N ILE A 187 -10.49 12.93 12.97
CA ILE A 187 -9.43 12.08 12.43
C ILE A 187 -8.52 11.57 13.54
N GLU A 188 -8.06 12.45 14.44
CA GLU A 188 -7.22 12.09 15.59
C GLU A 188 -7.92 11.04 16.48
N VAL A 189 -9.24 11.16 16.70
CA VAL A 189 -10.02 10.11 17.41
C VAL A 189 -10.04 8.78 16.66
N CYS A 190 -10.16 8.80 15.32
CA CYS A 190 -10.14 7.58 14.52
C CYS A 190 -8.79 6.87 14.56
N LEU A 191 -7.68 7.62 14.59
CA LEU A 191 -6.33 7.07 14.69
C LEU A 191 -6.04 6.55 16.10
N ASP A 192 -6.15 7.41 17.12
CA ASP A 192 -5.62 7.14 18.46
C ASP A 192 -6.55 6.28 19.33
N LYS A 193 -7.86 6.32 19.06
CA LYS A 193 -8.87 5.67 19.94
C LYS A 193 -9.61 4.54 19.26
N LEU A 194 -9.89 4.66 17.97
CA LEU A 194 -10.52 3.59 17.19
C LEU A 194 -9.50 2.68 16.51
N GLU A 195 -8.23 3.09 16.42
CA GLU A 195 -7.17 2.36 15.70
C GLU A 195 -7.65 1.95 14.29
N ASP A 196 -8.30 2.90 13.61
CA ASP A 196 -8.93 2.71 12.31
C ASP A 196 -8.47 3.75 11.31
N PHE A 197 -7.28 3.50 10.76
CA PHE A 197 -6.69 4.32 9.71
C PHE A 197 -7.58 4.40 8.46
N GLN A 198 -8.19 3.29 8.04
CA GLN A 198 -9.07 3.28 6.88
C GLN A 198 -10.31 4.15 7.10
N LEU A 199 -10.88 4.15 8.30
CA LEU A 199 -12.01 5.02 8.64
C LEU A 199 -11.60 6.49 8.61
N ALA A 200 -10.43 6.82 9.16
CA ALA A 200 -9.87 8.17 9.11
C ALA A 200 -9.70 8.66 7.65
N MET A 201 -9.15 7.81 6.77
CA MET A 201 -9.03 8.10 5.34
C MET A 201 -10.40 8.33 4.68
N VAL A 202 -11.36 7.44 4.94
CA VAL A 202 -12.71 7.55 4.35
C VAL A 202 -13.41 8.81 4.83
N ILE A 203 -13.30 9.17 6.11
CA ILE A 203 -13.86 10.40 6.67
C ILE A 203 -13.21 11.62 6.00
N ALA A 204 -11.88 11.68 5.92
CA ALA A 204 -11.16 12.77 5.26
C ALA A 204 -11.63 12.95 3.80
N ARG A 205 -11.73 11.84 3.05
CA ARG A 205 -12.19 11.83 1.66
C ARG A 205 -13.64 12.24 1.52
N LEU A 206 -14.55 11.78 2.38
CA LEU A 206 -15.97 12.14 2.30
C LEU A 206 -16.22 13.59 2.71
N TYR A 207 -15.47 14.11 3.67
CA TYR A 207 -15.71 15.44 4.24
C TYR A 207 -15.14 16.58 3.39
N GLU A 208 -13.98 16.37 2.74
CA GLU A 208 -13.30 17.39 1.92
C GLU A 208 -13.16 17.01 0.44
N GLY A 209 -13.30 15.73 0.09
CA GLY A 209 -12.99 15.21 -1.26
C GLY A 209 -14.01 15.50 -2.35
N GLU A 210 -14.97 16.41 -2.14
CA GLU A 210 -15.84 16.87 -3.23
C GLU A 210 -15.11 17.74 -4.26
N LEU A 211 -14.06 18.45 -3.85
CA LEU A 211 -13.32 19.42 -4.68
C LEU A 211 -11.98 18.88 -5.17
N ASP A 212 -11.31 18.05 -4.38
CA ASP A 212 -10.00 17.47 -4.68
C ASP A 212 -10.05 15.96 -4.45
N SER A 213 -9.54 15.18 -5.40
CA SER A 213 -9.44 13.72 -5.26
C SER A 213 -8.46 13.30 -4.16
N THR A 214 -7.55 14.20 -3.76
CA THR A 214 -6.58 13.97 -2.69
C THR A 214 -6.56 15.17 -1.72
N PRO A 215 -7.56 15.28 -0.82
CA PRO A 215 -7.67 16.43 0.07
C PRO A 215 -6.46 16.55 1.01
N ALA A 216 -6.20 17.77 1.49
CA ALA A 216 -5.03 18.07 2.34
C ALA A 216 -5.00 17.22 3.62
N SER A 217 -6.18 16.96 4.22
CA SER A 217 -6.31 16.06 5.37
C SER A 217 -5.86 14.62 5.05
N LEU A 218 -6.18 14.09 3.87
CA LEU A 218 -5.71 12.78 3.42
C LEU A 218 -4.20 12.78 3.16
N LYS A 219 -3.64 13.81 2.52
CA LYS A 219 -2.19 13.91 2.29
C LYS A 219 -1.43 13.87 3.61
N ARG A 220 -1.89 14.66 4.58
CA ARG A 220 -1.32 14.70 5.92
C ARG A 220 -1.36 13.33 6.60
N LEU A 221 -2.50 12.62 6.53
CA LEU A 221 -2.62 11.25 7.06
C LEU A 221 -1.59 10.30 6.44
N LEU A 222 -1.42 10.32 5.11
CA LEU A 222 -0.46 9.46 4.42
C LEU A 222 0.99 9.82 4.77
N TYR A 223 1.31 11.11 4.89
CA TYR A 223 2.64 11.56 5.26
C TYR A 223 3.03 11.17 6.69
N GLU A 224 2.20 11.51 7.67
CA GLU A 224 2.50 11.29 9.09
C GLU A 224 2.50 9.79 9.45
N GLU A 225 1.46 9.05 9.04
CA GLU A 225 1.24 7.68 9.50
C GLU A 225 1.92 6.60 8.65
N ILE A 226 2.17 6.87 7.36
CA ILE A 226 2.67 5.83 6.43
C ILE A 226 4.08 6.12 5.94
N LEU A 227 4.35 7.36 5.55
CA LEU A 227 5.63 7.70 4.93
C LEU A 227 6.68 8.20 5.92
N GLY A 228 6.29 8.45 7.18
CA GLY A 228 7.20 8.96 8.20
C GLY A 228 7.68 10.39 7.90
N CYS A 229 6.86 11.18 7.22
CA CYS A 229 7.14 12.57 6.87
C CYS A 229 6.43 13.53 7.84
N ASN A 230 6.82 14.81 7.81
CA ASN A 230 6.06 15.87 8.44
C ASN A 230 4.74 16.14 7.70
N LYS A 231 3.87 16.98 8.31
CA LYS A 231 2.56 17.41 7.75
C LYS A 231 2.59 17.86 6.30
N ASP A 232 3.69 18.52 5.92
CA ASP A 232 3.87 19.11 4.59
C ASP A 232 4.53 18.15 3.58
N GLY A 233 4.86 16.92 4.00
CA GLY A 233 5.54 15.92 3.16
C GLY A 233 7.08 16.02 3.17
N GLU A 234 7.63 16.93 3.96
CA GLU A 234 9.08 17.12 4.12
C GLU A 234 9.68 16.25 5.24
N ASN A 235 11.01 16.15 5.28
CA ASN A 235 11.78 15.43 6.30
C ASN A 235 11.36 13.97 6.46
N GLN A 236 11.44 13.21 5.38
CA GLN A 236 11.15 11.78 5.42
C GLN A 236 12.12 11.05 6.34
N ASP A 237 11.57 10.39 7.36
CA ASP A 237 12.29 9.47 8.24
C ASP A 237 11.81 8.03 7.99
N LEU A 238 12.61 7.27 7.22
CA LEU A 238 12.32 5.86 6.91
C LEU A 238 12.25 4.97 8.15
N SER A 239 12.85 5.36 9.28
CA SER A 239 12.74 4.60 10.53
C SER A 239 11.34 4.70 11.14
N ARG A 240 10.60 5.78 10.86
CA ARG A 240 9.24 6.04 11.34
C ARG A 240 8.16 5.72 10.32
N ALA A 241 8.53 5.48 9.07
CA ALA A 241 7.59 5.05 8.04
C ALA A 241 6.97 3.69 8.39
N HIS A 242 5.77 3.43 7.91
CA HIS A 242 5.09 2.15 8.13
C HIS A 242 5.93 1.01 7.52
N PRO A 243 6.14 -0.12 8.23
CA PRO A 243 7.03 -1.20 7.79
C PRO A 243 6.53 -1.96 6.55
N ASP A 244 5.21 -1.96 6.33
CA ASP A 244 4.59 -2.60 5.18
C ASP A 244 4.86 -1.86 3.84
N PRO A 245 5.55 -2.50 2.88
CA PRO A 245 5.88 -1.89 1.59
C PRO A 245 4.64 -1.63 0.70
N PHE A 246 3.58 -2.44 0.81
CA PHE A 246 2.38 -2.28 0.00
C PHE A 246 1.58 -1.04 0.41
N LEU A 247 1.49 -0.77 1.72
CA LEU A 247 0.85 0.46 2.22
C LEU A 247 1.62 1.71 1.79
N ARG A 248 2.96 1.69 1.90
CA ARG A 248 3.80 2.80 1.41
C ARG A 248 3.62 3.00 -0.10
N SER A 249 3.57 1.91 -0.86
CA SER A 249 3.37 1.95 -2.30
C SER A 249 2.01 2.57 -2.68
N MET A 250 0.92 2.13 -2.04
CA MET A 250 -0.42 2.73 -2.26
C MET A 250 -0.47 4.19 -1.83
N ALA A 251 0.15 4.55 -0.71
CA ALA A 251 0.20 5.94 -0.24
C ALA A 251 0.90 6.88 -1.24
N LEU A 252 2.08 6.49 -1.72
CA LEU A 252 2.82 7.26 -2.74
C LEU A 252 2.05 7.33 -4.06
N TRP A 253 1.33 6.26 -4.42
CA TRP A 253 0.47 6.25 -5.59
C TRP A 253 -0.69 7.26 -5.48
N ILE A 254 -1.35 7.32 -4.33
CA ILE A 254 -2.41 8.32 -4.04
C ILE A 254 -1.84 9.74 -4.13
N LEU A 255 -0.61 9.94 -3.66
CA LEU A 255 0.12 11.22 -3.73
C LEU A 255 0.64 11.56 -5.14
N LYS A 256 0.41 10.68 -6.12
CA LYS A 256 0.86 10.79 -7.52
C LYS A 256 2.39 10.72 -7.68
N ASP A 257 3.10 10.22 -6.67
CA ASP A 257 4.50 9.82 -6.81
C ASP A 257 4.56 8.34 -7.21
N HIS A 258 4.33 8.09 -8.50
CA HIS A 258 4.33 6.73 -9.02
C HIS A 258 5.71 6.08 -8.95
N THR A 259 6.78 6.86 -9.16
CA THR A 259 8.17 6.40 -9.07
C THR A 259 8.55 6.00 -7.64
N GLY A 260 8.18 6.81 -6.64
CA GLY A 260 8.35 6.46 -5.24
C GLY A 260 7.55 5.22 -4.84
N SER A 261 6.34 5.09 -5.37
CA SER A 261 5.47 3.93 -5.15
C SER A 261 6.11 2.61 -5.63
N LEU A 262 6.90 2.65 -6.71
CA LEU A 262 7.70 1.51 -7.16
C LEU A 262 8.94 1.31 -6.28
N ASN A 263 9.70 2.37 -6.03
CA ASN A 263 10.99 2.31 -5.32
C ASN A 263 10.86 1.87 -3.86
N THR A 264 9.75 2.22 -3.19
CA THR A 264 9.52 1.85 -1.78
C THR A 264 9.40 0.34 -1.56
N LEU A 265 9.08 -0.43 -2.60
CA LEU A 265 9.02 -1.90 -2.57
C LEU A 265 10.41 -2.54 -2.48
N LEU A 266 11.44 -1.84 -2.94
CA LEU A 266 12.83 -2.30 -2.90
C LEU A 266 13.51 -1.98 -1.56
N GLN A 267 12.90 -1.12 -0.74
CA GLN A 267 13.45 -0.72 0.54
C GLN A 267 13.34 -1.85 1.56
N SER A 268 14.46 -2.16 2.22
CA SER A 268 14.55 -3.15 3.29
C SER A 268 14.75 -2.47 4.64
N ASN A 269 14.29 -3.09 5.73
CA ASN A 269 14.43 -2.59 7.12
C ASN A 269 13.77 -1.22 7.40
N THR A 270 12.69 -0.90 6.67
CA THR A 270 11.89 0.31 6.92
C THR A 270 11.03 0.15 8.18
N GLY A 271 10.86 1.24 8.93
CA GLY A 271 9.89 1.30 10.02
C GLY A 271 10.34 0.76 11.37
N SER A 272 11.65 0.65 11.64
CA SER A 272 12.17 0.12 12.91
C SER A 272 11.67 0.84 14.19
N MET A 273 11.18 2.08 14.07
CA MET A 273 10.62 2.89 15.16
C MET A 273 9.08 3.02 15.08
N HIS A 274 8.43 2.36 14.12
CA HIS A 274 6.98 2.42 13.91
C HIS A 274 6.25 1.46 14.87
N PRO A 275 5.10 1.84 15.48
CA PRO A 275 4.38 0.98 16.43
C PRO A 275 3.99 -0.40 15.90
N GLN A 276 3.75 -0.50 14.59
CA GLN A 276 3.37 -1.73 13.90
C GLN A 276 4.57 -2.62 13.49
N TYR A 277 5.80 -2.22 13.80
CA TYR A 277 7.00 -3.00 13.47
C TYR A 277 7.17 -4.17 14.44
N CYS A 278 7.32 -5.38 13.88
CA CYS A 278 7.54 -6.62 14.63
C CYS A 278 8.83 -7.29 14.13
N ASP A 279 9.77 -7.59 15.03
CA ASP A 279 11.03 -8.24 14.65
C ASP A 279 10.85 -9.71 14.22
N ASP A 280 9.78 -10.39 14.66
CA ASP A 280 9.49 -11.79 14.33
C ASP A 280 9.09 -12.00 12.86
N ASP A 281 8.67 -10.95 12.14
CA ASP A 281 8.35 -11.01 10.71
C ASP A 281 9.59 -11.03 9.81
N LYS A 282 10.80 -10.86 10.37
CA LYS A 282 12.05 -11.20 9.69
C LYS A 282 12.21 -12.71 9.67
N GLY A 283 11.55 -13.37 8.71
CA GLY A 283 11.82 -14.79 8.43
C GLY A 283 13.32 -15.07 8.33
N ASP A 284 13.76 -16.27 8.73
CA ASP A 284 15.17 -16.66 8.79
C ASP A 284 15.93 -16.38 7.46
N GLY A 285 16.60 -15.23 7.40
CA GLY A 285 17.48 -14.76 6.32
C GLY A 285 16.93 -13.60 5.48
N PRO A 286 17.73 -13.06 4.54
CA PRO A 286 17.31 -12.03 3.58
C PRO A 286 16.39 -12.60 2.48
N ALA A 287 15.39 -13.39 2.86
CA ALA A 287 14.43 -13.96 1.92
C ALA A 287 13.42 -12.87 1.53
N ALA A 288 13.48 -12.40 0.28
CA ALA A 288 12.48 -11.46 -0.22
C ALA A 288 11.09 -12.11 -0.24
N ASN A 289 10.09 -11.35 0.19
CA ASN A 289 8.68 -11.77 0.10
C ASN A 289 8.28 -11.88 -1.38
N PRO A 290 7.89 -13.08 -1.88
CA PRO A 290 7.53 -13.26 -3.29
C PRO A 290 6.39 -12.34 -3.76
N ASN A 291 5.52 -11.91 -2.86
CA ASN A 291 4.46 -10.95 -3.19
C ASN A 291 5.01 -9.57 -3.57
N VAL A 292 6.10 -9.13 -2.93
CA VAL A 292 6.76 -7.86 -3.24
C VAL A 292 7.34 -7.92 -4.64
N PHE A 293 8.00 -9.04 -5.01
CA PHE A 293 8.49 -9.26 -6.36
C PHE A 293 7.37 -9.23 -7.40
N ASN A 294 6.30 -10.01 -7.18
CA ASN A 294 5.18 -10.08 -8.12
C ASN A 294 4.55 -8.70 -8.36
N PHE A 295 4.36 -7.93 -7.29
CA PHE A 295 3.77 -6.61 -7.38
C PHE A 295 4.74 -5.57 -7.97
N TYR A 296 6.03 -5.65 -7.64
CA TYR A 296 7.07 -4.81 -8.23
C TYR A 296 7.14 -5.01 -9.76
N VAL A 297 7.17 -6.27 -10.20
CA VAL A 297 7.14 -6.63 -11.63
C VAL A 297 5.90 -6.07 -12.31
N TYR A 298 4.72 -6.21 -11.70
CA TYR A 298 3.48 -5.62 -12.22
C TYR A 298 3.59 -4.09 -12.36
N LEU A 299 4.00 -3.38 -11.30
CA LEU A 299 4.08 -1.92 -11.31
C LEU A 299 5.04 -1.41 -12.39
N ARG A 300 6.16 -2.09 -12.65
CA ARG A 300 7.08 -1.67 -13.72
C ARG A 300 6.41 -1.60 -15.10
N THR A 301 5.43 -2.46 -15.33
CA THR A 301 4.68 -2.51 -16.60
C THR A 301 3.50 -1.55 -16.63
N HIS A 302 3.24 -0.82 -15.54
CA HIS A 302 2.07 0.02 -15.41
C HIS A 302 2.14 1.23 -16.37
N PRO A 303 1.11 1.50 -17.20
CA PRO A 303 1.15 2.55 -18.23
C PRO A 303 1.50 3.95 -17.71
N LEU A 304 1.01 4.33 -16.52
CA LEU A 304 1.32 5.61 -15.89
C LEU A 304 2.81 5.79 -15.58
N LEU A 305 3.47 4.75 -15.09
CA LEU A 305 4.91 4.77 -14.78
C LEU A 305 5.73 4.91 -16.05
N ILE A 306 5.40 4.13 -17.07
CA ILE A 306 6.05 4.19 -18.39
C ILE A 306 5.91 5.59 -18.99
N ARG A 307 4.69 6.16 -18.97
CA ARG A 307 4.43 7.50 -19.52
C ARG A 307 5.19 8.60 -18.78
N GLN A 308 5.23 8.56 -17.45
CA GLN A 308 5.96 9.53 -16.64
C GLN A 308 7.47 9.45 -16.92
N TYR A 309 8.00 8.23 -17.04
CA TYR A 309 9.40 8.02 -17.35
C TYR A 309 9.80 8.54 -18.74
N ILE A 310 9.01 8.23 -19.77
CA ILE A 310 9.22 8.76 -21.14
C ILE A 310 9.18 10.29 -21.12
N ALA A 311 8.21 10.89 -20.42
CA ALA A 311 8.10 12.34 -20.31
C ALA A 311 9.33 12.98 -19.63
N SER A 312 9.85 12.36 -18.56
CA SER A 312 11.05 12.84 -17.87
C SER A 312 12.30 12.76 -18.75
N THR A 313 12.47 11.66 -19.50
CA THR A 313 13.62 11.44 -20.38
C THR A 313 13.60 12.36 -21.61
N ALA A 314 12.40 12.70 -22.11
CA ALA A 314 12.23 13.62 -23.23
C ALA A 314 12.59 15.08 -22.88
N GLN A 315 12.51 15.48 -21.61
CA GLN A 315 12.92 16.81 -21.16
C GLN A 315 14.45 16.96 -21.10
N ASP A 316 15.17 15.85 -20.86
CA ASP A 316 16.63 15.81 -20.93
C ASP A 316 17.11 15.72 -22.39
N LYS A 317 17.40 16.88 -23.00
CA LYS A 317 17.91 16.98 -24.39
C LYS A 317 19.20 16.18 -24.67
N ARG A 318 19.93 15.75 -23.62
CA ARG A 318 21.11 14.87 -23.73
C ARG A 318 20.77 13.37 -23.78
N LYS A 319 19.55 12.97 -23.39
CA LYS A 319 19.10 11.57 -23.23
C LYS A 319 17.93 11.18 -24.15
N ALA A 320 17.51 12.09 -25.03
CA ALA A 320 16.35 11.92 -25.93
C ALA A 320 16.41 10.71 -26.90
N HIS A 321 17.56 10.03 -27.01
CA HIS A 321 17.75 8.87 -27.89
C HIS A 321 17.83 7.52 -27.15
N THR A 322 17.79 7.48 -25.81
CA THR A 322 17.89 6.24 -25.03
C THR A 322 16.82 6.22 -23.95
N VAL A 323 15.74 5.46 -24.17
CA VAL A 323 14.74 5.21 -23.12
C VAL A 323 15.16 3.95 -22.43
N VAL A 324 15.57 4.02 -21.18
CA VAL A 324 15.97 2.82 -20.44
C VAL A 324 14.75 2.35 -19.65
N LEU A 325 13.98 1.38 -20.17
CA LEU A 325 12.91 0.76 -19.39
C LEU A 325 13.24 -0.72 -19.26
N ALA A 326 13.40 -1.14 -18.02
CA ALA A 326 13.55 -2.54 -17.70
C ALA A 326 12.22 -3.28 -17.90
N GLY A 327 12.20 -4.28 -18.78
CA GLY A 327 11.24 -5.38 -18.85
C GLY A 327 9.84 -5.17 -19.47
N PHE A 328 9.45 -6.21 -20.23
CA PHE A 328 8.12 -6.62 -20.71
C PHE A 328 7.59 -5.98 -21.99
N SER A 329 8.10 -6.43 -23.14
CA SER A 329 7.31 -6.50 -24.38
C SER A 329 6.46 -7.77 -24.37
N TYR A 330 5.14 -7.65 -24.16
CA TYR A 330 4.19 -8.71 -24.49
C TYR A 330 4.02 -8.75 -26.02
N GLY A 331 4.50 -9.82 -26.64
CA GLY A 331 4.00 -10.25 -27.95
C GLY A 331 4.86 -9.92 -29.16
N GLY A 332 5.40 -10.99 -29.75
CA GLY A 332 5.45 -11.16 -31.20
C GLY A 332 6.72 -10.65 -31.88
N ASP A 333 7.49 -11.60 -32.42
CA ASP A 333 8.32 -11.40 -33.60
C ASP A 333 7.50 -10.71 -34.70
N THR A 334 7.53 -9.38 -34.72
CA THR A 334 7.13 -8.59 -35.86
C THR A 334 8.34 -7.79 -36.27
N LYS A 335 9.00 -8.27 -37.33
CA LYS A 335 9.85 -7.43 -38.17
C LYS A 335 8.99 -6.29 -38.71
N ALA A 336 8.86 -5.21 -37.94
CA ALA A 336 8.19 -4.00 -38.37
C ALA A 336 9.24 -3.05 -38.97
N ALA A 337 9.15 -2.88 -40.28
CA ALA A 337 9.95 -1.93 -41.05
C ALA A 337 9.38 -0.50 -40.88
N ASN A 338 10.15 0.39 -40.24
CA ASN A 338 10.34 1.81 -40.58
C ASN A 338 11.16 2.51 -39.45
N PRO A 339 12.22 3.28 -39.76
CA PRO A 339 13.17 3.78 -38.76
C PRO A 339 12.87 5.19 -38.21
N ASP A 340 11.64 5.68 -38.30
CA ASP A 340 11.30 7.04 -37.83
C ASP A 340 10.50 7.02 -36.52
N LYS A 341 11.18 7.41 -35.42
CA LYS A 341 10.65 7.74 -34.08
C LYS A 341 10.13 6.60 -33.20
N GLN A 342 10.80 5.45 -33.17
CA GLN A 342 10.55 4.44 -32.12
C GLN A 342 11.62 4.54 -31.03
N LEU A 343 11.21 4.97 -29.84
CA LEU A 343 12.06 5.03 -28.63
C LEU A 343 12.60 3.62 -28.34
N LEU A 344 13.92 3.45 -28.42
CA LEU A 344 14.61 2.22 -28.04
C LEU A 344 14.53 2.08 -26.52
N LEU A 345 13.80 1.06 -26.07
CA LEU A 345 13.66 0.67 -24.67
C LEU A 345 14.87 -0.22 -24.27
N GLU A 346 15.87 0.30 -23.59
CA GLU A 346 16.98 -0.50 -23.06
C GLU A 346 16.58 -1.24 -21.79
N ASP A 347 16.74 -2.56 -21.79
CA ASP A 347 16.44 -3.47 -20.68
C ASP A 347 17.62 -3.53 -19.69
N SER A 348 17.74 -2.52 -18.83
CA SER A 348 18.79 -2.45 -17.80
C SER A 348 18.26 -2.63 -16.38
N ILE A 349 19.04 -3.21 -15.47
CA ILE A 349 18.65 -3.45 -14.07
C ILE A 349 19.59 -2.76 -13.09
N THR A 350 19.04 -2.18 -12.03
CA THR A 350 19.81 -1.62 -10.91
C THR A 350 20.28 -2.74 -9.95
N PRO A 351 21.34 -2.54 -9.15
CA PRO A 351 21.79 -3.53 -8.18
C PRO A 351 20.70 -3.95 -7.16
N LEU A 352 19.86 -3.01 -6.73
CA LEU A 352 18.80 -3.27 -5.75
C LEU A 352 17.65 -4.10 -6.35
N GLU A 353 17.31 -3.82 -7.61
CA GLU A 353 16.37 -4.65 -8.37
C GLU A 353 16.96 -6.05 -8.60
N ARG A 354 18.22 -6.13 -9.00
CA ARG A 354 18.92 -7.40 -9.22
C ARG A 354 18.93 -8.24 -7.94
N GLN A 355 19.14 -7.61 -6.78
CA GLN A 355 19.02 -8.26 -5.49
C GLN A 355 17.62 -8.85 -5.28
N LEU A 356 16.54 -8.09 -5.53
CA LEU A 356 15.17 -8.57 -5.38
C LEU A 356 14.91 -9.85 -6.21
N TYR A 357 15.34 -9.88 -7.48
CA TYR A 357 15.20 -11.05 -8.36
C TYR A 357 15.93 -12.28 -7.76
N PHE A 358 17.20 -12.13 -7.38
CA PHE A 358 17.96 -13.25 -6.83
C PHE A 358 17.43 -13.72 -5.48
N THR A 359 17.07 -12.81 -4.58
CA THR A 359 16.51 -13.18 -3.28
C THR A 359 15.16 -13.90 -3.41
N THR A 360 14.35 -13.52 -4.39
CA THR A 360 13.05 -14.17 -4.66
C THR A 360 13.25 -15.54 -5.29
N ALA A 361 14.14 -15.66 -6.29
CA ALA A 361 14.49 -16.94 -6.88
C ALA A 361 15.06 -17.92 -5.84
N HIS A 362 15.95 -17.42 -4.96
CA HIS A 362 16.49 -18.20 -3.85
C HIS A 362 15.40 -18.65 -2.87
N ALA A 363 14.43 -17.78 -2.54
CA ALA A 363 13.31 -18.13 -1.67
C ALA A 363 12.45 -19.26 -2.27
N HIS A 364 12.11 -19.19 -3.56
CA HIS A 364 11.38 -20.27 -4.25
C HIS A 364 12.19 -21.57 -4.32
N PHE A 365 13.49 -21.48 -4.55
CA PHE A 365 14.37 -22.64 -4.56
C PHE A 365 14.42 -23.31 -3.17
N LYS A 366 14.60 -22.53 -2.10
CA LYS A 366 14.58 -23.01 -0.71
C LYS A 366 13.22 -23.63 -0.32
N ALA A 367 12.12 -23.10 -0.86
CA ALA A 367 10.78 -23.64 -0.68
C ALA A 367 10.49 -24.94 -1.47
N GLY A 368 11.45 -25.41 -2.29
CA GLY A 368 11.29 -26.62 -3.10
C GLY A 368 10.54 -26.41 -4.42
N CYS A 369 10.46 -25.17 -4.92
CA CYS A 369 9.80 -24.81 -6.18
C CYS A 369 10.82 -24.31 -7.24
N PRO A 370 11.70 -25.17 -7.77
CA PRO A 370 12.75 -24.76 -8.70
C PRO A 370 12.21 -24.17 -10.01
N ALA A 371 11.03 -24.60 -10.48
CA ALA A 371 10.39 -24.04 -11.67
C ALA A 371 10.06 -22.55 -11.50
N LEU A 372 9.51 -22.15 -10.34
CA LEU A 372 9.24 -20.75 -10.03
C LEU A 372 10.52 -19.93 -9.88
N ALA A 373 11.58 -20.53 -9.29
CA ALA A 373 12.88 -19.88 -9.21
C ALA A 373 13.45 -19.57 -10.61
N LEU A 374 13.35 -20.52 -11.55
CA LEU A 374 13.76 -20.32 -12.94
C LEU A 374 12.87 -19.29 -13.66
N GLU A 375 11.57 -19.25 -13.38
CA GLU A 375 10.66 -18.24 -13.93
C GLU A 375 11.02 -16.81 -13.46
N VAL A 376 11.45 -16.65 -12.20
CA VAL A 376 11.95 -15.37 -11.70
C VAL A 376 13.23 -14.98 -12.46
N LEU A 377 14.17 -15.90 -12.59
CA LEU A 377 15.46 -15.64 -13.24
C LEU A 377 15.34 -15.41 -14.76
N SER A 378 14.36 -16.02 -15.43
CA SER A 378 14.14 -15.80 -16.86
C SER A 378 13.64 -14.39 -17.19
N LYS A 379 13.11 -13.67 -16.19
CA LYS A 379 12.66 -12.27 -16.29
C LYS A 379 13.78 -11.27 -15.96
N LEU A 380 15.00 -11.73 -15.68
CA LEU A 380 16.12 -10.88 -15.31
C LEU A 380 16.66 -10.13 -16.55
N PRO A 381 16.75 -8.79 -16.54
CA PRO A 381 17.36 -8.01 -17.60
C PRO A 381 18.84 -8.34 -17.81
N GLY A 382 19.31 -8.25 -19.06
CA GLY A 382 20.67 -8.62 -19.45
C GLY A 382 21.76 -7.58 -19.15
N LYS A 383 21.41 -6.30 -18.98
CA LYS A 383 22.37 -5.19 -18.78
C LYS A 383 22.29 -4.64 -17.36
N VAL A 384 23.40 -4.59 -16.62
CA VAL A 384 23.44 -3.98 -15.29
C VAL A 384 23.81 -2.50 -15.42
N MET A 385 23.13 -1.62 -14.69
CA MET A 385 23.48 -0.20 -14.64
C MET A 385 24.70 0.02 -13.72
N ASP A 386 25.69 0.77 -14.21
CA ASP A 386 26.88 1.11 -13.42
C ASP A 386 26.55 2.12 -12.30
N PRO A 387 26.94 1.85 -11.03
CA PRO A 387 26.67 2.75 -9.91
C PRO A 387 27.54 4.03 -9.90
N THR A 388 28.52 4.15 -10.79
CA THR A 388 29.53 5.22 -10.79
C THR A 388 29.45 6.19 -11.98
N GLY A 389 28.46 6.06 -12.87
CA GLY A 389 28.21 7.08 -13.88
C GLY A 389 27.52 8.30 -13.25
N GLU A 390 27.93 9.52 -13.60
CA GLU A 390 27.29 10.80 -13.21
C GLU A 390 25.82 10.94 -13.69
N ASP A 391 25.15 9.83 -14.04
CA ASP A 391 23.88 9.72 -14.73
C ASP A 391 22.82 9.03 -13.85
N SER A 392 22.46 9.64 -12.73
CA SER A 392 21.34 9.18 -11.91
C SER A 392 20.52 10.34 -11.36
N PRO A 393 19.21 10.44 -11.66
CA PRO A 393 18.25 11.19 -10.86
C PRO A 393 17.72 10.34 -9.70
N SER A 394 18.46 9.30 -9.27
CA SER A 394 18.08 8.45 -8.15
C SER A 394 18.50 9.10 -6.83
N LEU A 395 17.52 9.52 -6.03
CA LEU A 395 17.71 10.04 -4.66
C LEU A 395 18.08 8.93 -3.66
N LEU A 396 18.84 7.92 -4.08
CA LEU A 396 19.27 6.80 -3.24
C LEU A 396 20.80 6.68 -3.23
N ASN A 397 21.45 7.76 -2.81
CA ASN A 397 22.83 7.67 -2.31
C ASN A 397 22.78 7.58 -0.78
N SER A 398 22.92 6.36 -0.25
CA SER A 398 23.27 6.17 1.17
C SER A 398 24.77 6.46 1.39
N PRO A 399 25.20 6.84 2.61
CA PRO A 399 26.52 7.37 2.85
C PRO A 399 27.61 6.34 2.56
N THR A 400 28.56 6.76 1.73
CA THR A 400 29.71 5.99 1.28
C THR A 400 30.55 5.53 2.48
N LYS A 401 30.48 4.23 2.82
CA LYS A 401 31.66 3.55 3.36
C LYS A 401 32.38 2.93 2.18
N ALA A 402 33.57 3.45 1.89
CA ALA A 402 34.46 2.94 0.85
C ALA A 402 34.65 1.44 1.03
N ARG A 403 33.96 0.64 0.22
CA ARG A 403 34.12 -0.81 0.17
C ARG A 403 35.07 -1.10 -0.98
N VAL A 404 36.17 -1.76 -0.66
CA VAL A 404 37.19 -2.21 -1.61
C VAL A 404 36.49 -2.95 -2.75
N GLN A 405 36.76 -2.52 -3.98
CA GLN A 405 36.10 -2.97 -5.19
C GLN A 405 36.66 -4.35 -5.56
N ASP A 406 35.92 -5.41 -5.26
CA ASP A 406 36.28 -6.77 -5.60
C ASP A 406 35.60 -7.16 -6.92
N MET A 407 36.36 -7.07 -8.02
CA MET A 407 35.87 -7.26 -9.40
C MET A 407 35.37 -8.70 -9.68
N GLN A 408 35.62 -9.64 -8.76
CA GLN A 408 35.17 -11.03 -8.90
C GLN A 408 33.66 -11.19 -8.70
N ILE A 409 33.01 -10.27 -7.97
CA ILE A 409 31.57 -10.35 -7.68
C ILE A 409 30.73 -9.84 -8.87
N ASP A 410 31.24 -8.88 -9.64
CA ASP A 410 30.47 -8.22 -10.72
C ASP A 410 30.19 -9.13 -11.92
N THR A 411 31.07 -10.10 -12.18
CA THR A 411 30.97 -11.00 -13.35
C THR A 411 30.29 -12.33 -13.05
N GLY A 412 30.11 -12.68 -11.77
CA GLY A 412 29.51 -13.97 -11.37
C GLY A 412 30.32 -15.21 -11.75
N ILE A 413 31.59 -15.06 -12.15
CA ILE A 413 32.51 -16.16 -12.47
C ILE A 413 33.40 -16.40 -11.26
N LEU A 414 33.11 -17.46 -10.50
CA LEU A 414 34.04 -18.00 -9.51
C LEU A 414 35.08 -18.86 -10.24
N ALA A 415 36.28 -18.31 -10.47
CA ALA A 415 37.40 -19.11 -10.95
C ALA A 415 37.84 -20.06 -9.83
N TRP A 416 37.53 -21.35 -9.96
CA TRP A 416 38.11 -22.39 -9.12
C TRP A 416 39.51 -22.70 -9.63
N GLU A 417 40.50 -21.90 -9.23
CA GLU A 417 41.90 -22.29 -9.43
C GLU A 417 42.24 -23.45 -8.48
N ASN A 418 42.69 -24.55 -9.09
CA ASN A 418 43.20 -25.73 -8.40
C ASN A 418 44.52 -25.37 -7.69
N ASP A 419 44.47 -25.18 -6.38
CA ASP A 419 45.68 -25.17 -5.55
C ASP A 419 46.23 -26.60 -5.46
N SER A 420 47.18 -26.92 -6.35
CA SER A 420 48.03 -28.09 -6.25
C SER A 420 49.46 -27.68 -5.91
N THR A 421 49.67 -27.04 -4.75
CA THR A 421 51.02 -26.96 -4.17
C THR A 421 51.31 -28.23 -3.38
N ALA A 422 51.97 -29.18 -4.04
CA ALA A 422 52.60 -30.32 -3.39
C ALA A 422 53.66 -29.85 -2.39
N THR A 423 53.41 -30.10 -1.10
CA THR A 423 54.39 -30.10 -0.01
C THR A 423 55.38 -31.25 -0.13
N ALA A 424 56.69 -30.99 0.05
CA ALA A 424 57.65 -31.75 0.88
C ALA A 424 59.11 -31.22 0.68
N PRO A 425 60.11 -31.55 1.53
CA PRO A 425 60.28 -31.05 2.90
C PRO A 425 61.72 -30.57 3.25
N SER A 426 61.80 -29.88 4.40
CA SER A 426 62.93 -29.67 5.34
C SER A 426 64.39 -29.94 4.92
N LYS A 427 65.24 -28.91 5.06
CA LYS A 427 66.60 -29.07 5.59
C LYS A 427 66.94 -27.96 6.58
N SER A 428 67.16 -28.38 7.82
CA SER A 428 67.88 -27.68 8.86
C SER A 428 69.33 -27.43 8.44
N ASN A 429 69.85 -26.25 8.77
CA ASN A 429 71.23 -26.04 9.21
C ASN A 429 71.37 -24.59 9.71
N GLY A 430 71.29 -24.43 11.03
CA GLY A 430 71.71 -23.22 11.72
C GLY A 430 72.93 -23.55 12.57
N GLU A 431 74.03 -22.84 12.32
CA GLU A 431 75.28 -22.72 13.08
C GLU A 431 76.05 -21.58 12.37
N TYR A 432 76.64 -20.53 12.92
CA TYR A 432 76.92 -20.00 14.26
C TYR A 432 77.14 -18.48 14.08
N ARG A 433 76.91 -17.66 15.12
CA ARG A 433 77.92 -16.68 15.53
C ARG A 433 77.73 -16.18 16.97
N ILE A 434 78.81 -16.39 17.72
CA ILE A 434 79.11 -15.93 19.08
C ILE A 434 79.53 -14.45 19.00
N LEU A 435 78.92 -13.60 19.83
CA LEU A 435 79.55 -12.79 20.90
C LEU A 435 78.46 -12.03 21.66
#